data_AF-A0A374ACU4-F1
#
_entry.id   AF-A0A374ACU4-F1
#
_cell.length_a   1.000
_cell.length_b   1.000
_cell.length_c   1.000
_cell.angle_alpha   90.00
_cell.angle_beta   90.00
_cell.angle_gamma   90.00
#
_symmetry.space_group_name_H-M   'P 1'
#
loop_
_entity.id
_entity.type
_entity.pdbx_description
1 polymer ?
#
loop_
_entity_poly.entity_id
_entity_poly.type
_entity_poly.pdbx_seq_one_letter_code
_entity_poly.pdbx_strand_id
1 'polypeptide(L)' 'MMYPDGKVKVYIETPDETGGFHDAICWLPDYTWEVHGYSESEMMYFKQLIRDNAHLIIEFSQEGGILNAANI' A
#
# COMPACT_ATOMS: atom_id res chain seq x y z
N MET A 1 -8.82 -0.08 -5.56
CA MET A 1 -9.75 0.86 -6.21
C MET A 1 -10.08 1.97 -5.23
N MET A 2 -10.35 3.17 -5.74
CA MET A 2 -10.77 4.31 -4.92
C MET A 2 -12.20 4.10 -4.39
N TYR A 3 -12.43 4.47 -3.14
CA TYR A 3 -13.74 4.49 -2.51
C TYR A 3 -14.51 5.77 -2.88
N PRO A 4 -15.86 5.79 -2.78
CA PRO A 4 -16.66 6.97 -3.10
C PRO A 4 -16.31 8.23 -2.31
N ASP A 5 -15.69 8.09 -1.14
CA ASP A 5 -15.20 9.20 -0.31
C ASP A 5 -13.80 9.71 -0.72
N GLY A 6 -13.26 9.20 -1.82
CA GLY A 6 -11.95 9.58 -2.36
C GLY A 6 -10.77 8.86 -1.71
N LYS A 7 -11.00 7.95 -0.75
CA LYS A 7 -9.93 7.21 -0.09
C LYS A 7 -9.47 6.02 -0.90
N VAL A 8 -8.20 5.64 -0.69
CA VAL A 8 -7.62 4.43 -1.29
C VAL A 8 -7.05 3.56 -0.20
N LYS A 9 -7.50 2.32 -0.13
CA LYS A 9 -6.94 1.29 0.75
C LYS A 9 -5.80 0.58 0.02
N VAL A 10 -4.58 0.72 0.52
CA VAL A 10 -3.40 0.00 0.03
C VAL A 10 -3.11 -1.14 0.99
N TYR A 11 -3.14 -2.38 0.49
CA TYR A 11 -2.84 -3.58 1.26
C TYR A 11 -1.45 -4.09 0.87
N ILE A 12 -0.60 -4.31 1.86
CA ILE A 12 0.76 -4.82 1.71
C ILE A 12 0.84 -6.12 2.51
N GLU A 13 1.33 -7.19 1.91
CA GLU A 13 1.54 -8.46 2.59
C GLU A 13 2.90 -9.07 2.23
N THR A 14 3.48 -9.81 3.16
CA THR A 14 4.71 -10.59 2.96
C THR A 14 4.56 -11.91 3.71
N PRO A 15 4.79 -13.07 3.06
CA PRO A 15 4.74 -14.35 3.75
C PRO A 15 5.69 -14.38 4.95
N ASP A 16 5.24 -14.96 6.06
CA ASP A 16 6.06 -15.18 7.26
C ASP A 16 6.62 -16.60 7.34
N GLU A 17 7.51 -16.84 8.30
CA GLU A 17 8.18 -18.14 8.49
C GLU A 17 7.26 -19.23 9.05
N THR A 18 6.09 -18.87 9.56
CA THR A 18 5.10 -19.77 10.17
C THR A 18 4.01 -20.21 9.21
N GLY A 19 4.08 -19.79 7.94
CA GLY A 19 3.07 -20.06 6.92
C GLY A 19 1.89 -19.08 6.95
N GLY A 20 2.03 -17.97 7.67
CA GLY A 20 1.13 -16.82 7.66
C GLY A 20 1.67 -15.66 6.83
N PHE A 21 1.22 -14.44 7.15
CA PHE A 21 1.65 -13.20 6.51
C PHE A 21 1.85 -12.10 7.56
N HIS A 22 2.88 -11.29 7.37
CA HIS A 22 2.88 -9.92 7.87
C HIS A 22 2.04 -9.07 6.93
N ASP A 23 1.24 -8.15 7.48
CA ASP A 23 0.40 -7.26 6.70
C ASP A 23 0.42 -5.82 7.21
N ALA A 24 0.17 -4.91 6.28
CA ALA A 24 -0.06 -3.51 6.58
C ALA A 24 -1.13 -2.93 5.65
N ILE A 25 -1.99 -2.08 6.21
CA ILE A 25 -2.96 -1.28 5.48
C ILE A 25 -2.55 0.18 5.59
N CYS A 26 -2.43 0.85 4.45
CA CYS A 26 -2.34 2.31 4.38
C CYS A 26 -3.60 2.90 3.75
N TRP A 27 -4.20 3.88 4.43
CA TRP A 27 -5.30 4.67 3.88
C TRP A 27 -4.77 5.99 3.34
N LEU A 28 -4.78 6.14 2.01
CA LEU A 28 -4.47 7.39 1.32
C LEU A 28 -5.74 8.25 1.11
N PRO A 29 -5.61 9.59 1.09
CA PRO A 29 -4.37 10.37 1.22
C PRO A 29 -3.95 10.63 2.68
N ASP A 30 -4.68 10.10 3.66
CA ASP A 30 -4.49 10.41 5.09
C ASP A 30 -3.22 9.80 5.69
N TYR A 31 -2.58 8.85 5.00
CA TYR A 31 -1.45 8.05 5.48
C TYR A 31 -1.71 7.41 6.85
N THR A 32 -2.93 6.94 7.08
CA THR A 32 -3.27 6.19 8.30
C THR A 32 -2.87 4.73 8.13
N TRP A 33 -2.18 4.16 9.11
CA TRP A 33 -1.62 2.82 9.04
C TRP A 33 -2.22 1.88 10.08
N GLU A 34 -2.55 0.66 9.63
CA GLU A 34 -2.77 -0.52 10.48
C GLU A 34 -1.64 -1.50 10.14
N VAL A 35 -0.91 -2.02 11.14
CA VAL A 35 0.30 -2.81 10.93
C VAL A 35 0.27 -4.06 11.79
N HIS A 36 0.51 -5.22 11.18
CA HIS A 36 0.59 -6.51 11.84
C HIS A 36 1.83 -7.27 11.36
N GLY A 37 2.70 -7.66 12.28
CA GLY A 37 3.89 -8.47 11.98
C GLY A 37 5.14 -7.70 11.50
N TYR A 38 4.99 -6.54 10.86
CA TYR A 38 6.15 -5.74 10.46
C TYR A 38 6.78 -4.96 11.63
N SER A 39 8.12 -4.98 11.68
CA SER A 39 8.93 -4.10 12.53
C SER A 39 8.89 -2.63 12.06
N GLU A 40 9.29 -1.71 12.93
CA GLU A 40 9.41 -0.29 12.56
C GLU A 40 10.38 -0.06 11.40
N SER A 41 11.48 -0.83 11.33
CA SER A 41 12.47 -0.74 10.25
C SER A 41 11.90 -1.19 8.91
N GLU A 42 11.13 -2.27 8.86
CA GLU A 42 10.44 -2.72 7.65
C GLU A 42 9.38 -1.70 7.22
N MET A 43 8.64 -1.16 8.19
CA MET A 43 7.65 -0.12 7.94
C MET A 43 8.25 1.17 7.37
N MET A 44 9.51 1.49 7.67
CA MET A 44 10.17 2.67 7.10
C MET A 44 10.25 2.58 5.56
N TYR A 45 10.58 1.40 5.04
CA TYR A 45 10.61 1.15 3.60
C TYR A 45 9.23 1.31 2.98
N PHE A 46 8.20 0.68 3.54
CA PHE A 46 6.84 0.78 2.99
C PHE A 46 6.27 2.19 3.06
N LYS A 47 6.50 2.91 4.15
CA LYS A 47 6.07 4.31 4.28
C LYS A 47 6.69 5.20 3.21
N GLN A 48 7.98 5.01 2.94
CA GLN A 48 8.67 5.76 1.88
C GLN A 48 8.14 5.38 0.50
N LEU A 49 8.03 4.09 0.20
CA LEU A 49 7.49 3.57 -1.06
C LEU A 49 6.09 4.13 -1.36
N ILE A 50 5.18 4.10 -0.39
CA ILE A 50 3.82 4.62 -0.54
C ILE A 50 3.84 6.15 -0.69
N ARG A 51 4.67 6.87 0.06
CA ARG A 51 4.78 8.32 -0.05
C ARG A 51 5.25 8.76 -1.44
N ASP A 52 6.26 8.10 -1.97
CA ASP A 52 6.84 8.45 -3.27
C ASP A 52 5.88 8.17 -4.43
N ASN A 53 5.01 7.16 -4.27
CA ASN A 53 4.09 6.70 -5.32
C ASN A 53 2.62 7.05 -5.06
N ALA A 54 2.29 7.81 -4.00
CA ALA A 54 0.90 8.05 -3.59
C ALA A 54 0.03 8.65 -4.70
N HIS A 55 0.59 9.58 -5.48
CA HIS A 55 -0.09 10.19 -6.62
C HIS A 55 -0.47 9.16 -7.69
N LEU A 56 0.46 8.28 -8.07
CA LEU A 56 0.24 7.19 -9.02
C LEU A 56 -0.78 6.18 -8.48
N ILE A 57 -0.63 5.78 -7.22
CA ILE A 57 -1.55 4.81 -6.57
C ILE A 57 -2.99 5.35 -6.59
N ILE A 58 -3.17 6.63 -6.29
CA ILE A 58 -4.48 7.29 -6.29
C ILE A 58 -5.04 7.35 -7.72
N GLU A 59 -4.27 7.83 -8.69
CA GLU A 59 -4.67 7.91 -10.10
C GLU A 59 -5.09 6.54 -10.65
N PHE A 60 -4.23 5.53 -10.49
CA PHE A 60 -4.51 4.18 -10.99
C PHE A 60 -5.67 3.50 -10.27
N SER A 61 -5.95 3.89 -9.03
CA SER A 61 -7.11 3.37 -8.29
C SER A 61 -8.45 3.91 -8.81
N GLN A 62 -8.45 5.02 -9.54
CA GLN A 62 -9.61 5.60 -10.22
C GLN A 62 -9.85 4.98 -11.59
N GLU A 63 -8.77 4.69 -12.32
CA GLU A 63 -8.84 4.21 -13.71
C GLU A 63 -9.04 2.69 -13.86
N GLY A 64 -9.12 1.96 -12.73
CA GLY A 64 -9.37 0.51 -12.74
C GLY A 64 -8.11 -0.36 -12.77
N GLY A 65 -6.94 0.20 -12.45
CA GLY A 65 -5.67 -0.52 -12.34
C GLY A 65 -4.77 -0.42 -13.58
N ILE A 66 -3.51 -0.81 -13.40
CA ILE A 66 -2.44 -0.65 -14.39
C ILE A 66 -2.22 -1.99 -15.08
N LEU A 67 -2.44 -2.05 -16.40
CA LEU A 67 -2.03 -3.21 -17.19
C LEU A 67 -0.51 -3.21 -17.49
N ASN A 68 0.27 -2.20 -17.08
CA ASN A 68 1.70 -2.05 -17.46
C ASN A 68 2.55 -1.12 -16.55
N ALA A 69 2.53 -1.24 -15.22
CA ALA A 69 3.47 -0.49 -14.36
C ALA A 69 4.83 -1.17 -14.12
N ALA A 70 5.09 -2.32 -14.75
CA ALA A 70 6.28 -3.12 -14.48
C ALA A 70 7.46 -2.86 -15.44
N ASN A 71 7.49 -1.74 -16.19
CA ASN A 71 8.62 -1.40 -17.06
C ASN A 71 9.40 -0.22 -16.49
N ILE A 72 10.33 -0.51 -15.59
CA ILE A 72 11.60 0.23 -15.40
C ILE A 72 12.70 -0.80 -15.14
#